data_AF-A0A7S4B0K2-F1
#
_entry.id   AF-A0A7S4B0K2-F1
#
_cell.length_a   1.000
_cell.length_b   1.000
_cell.length_c   1.000
_cell.angle_alpha   90.00
_cell.angle_beta   90.00
_cell.angle_gamma   90.00
#
_symmetry.space_group_name_H-M   'P 1'
#
loop_
_entity.id
_entity.type
_entity.pdbx_description
1 polymer ?
#
loop_
_entity_poly.entity_id
_entity_poly.type
_entity_poly.pdbx_seq_one_letter_code
_entity_poly.pdbx_strand_id
1 'polypeptide(L)'
;TAPAPAASTAEVPPSLSEQIDPVLAHLGELRVWVVYGFLICPDQLRHKEASELLLGVLRHVHVLHVGGADVLRPHAELDVDTKTLARWLGDKNEVKKFQAALKEARSAALKQAPLTRSAIRTSLVTKLARLQSFLLDSPRRLCAKLPVLVALLRAAQAEIEWWVLHTEASDGSLKK
;
A
#
# COMPACT_ATOMS: atom_id res chain seq x y z
N THR A 1 15.61 -56.87 -25.66
CA THR A 1 14.93 -55.56 -25.83
C THR A 1 14.97 -54.86 -24.49
N ALA A 2 15.92 -53.95 -24.29
CA ALA A 2 16.07 -53.21 -23.03
C ALA A 2 15.17 -51.96 -23.04
N PRO A 3 14.54 -51.58 -21.92
CA PRO A 3 13.69 -50.40 -21.88
C PRO A 3 14.54 -49.13 -21.82
N ALA A 4 14.11 -48.11 -22.55
CA ALA A 4 14.72 -46.78 -22.59
C ALA A 4 14.68 -46.09 -21.21
N PRO A 5 15.70 -45.29 -20.85
CA PRO A 5 15.72 -44.60 -19.57
C PRO A 5 14.64 -43.50 -19.55
N ALA A 6 13.90 -43.47 -18.44
CA ALA A 6 12.87 -42.48 -18.15
C ALA A 6 13.45 -41.06 -18.28
N ALA A 7 12.76 -40.22 -19.06
CA ALA A 7 13.05 -38.81 -19.16
C ALA A 7 12.94 -38.19 -17.76
N SER A 8 14.09 -37.74 -17.25
CA SER A 8 14.19 -36.93 -16.05
C SER A 8 13.35 -35.67 -16.25
N THR A 9 12.19 -35.61 -15.60
CA THR A 9 11.44 -34.37 -15.36
C THR A 9 12.26 -33.53 -14.39
N ALA A 10 13.27 -32.84 -14.92
CA ALA A 10 13.90 -31.75 -14.22
C ALA A 10 12.84 -30.66 -14.01
N GLU A 11 12.30 -30.58 -12.79
CA GLU A 11 11.52 -29.44 -12.34
C GLU A 11 12.36 -28.18 -12.53
N VAL A 12 12.00 -27.38 -13.52
CA VAL A 12 12.59 -26.05 -13.71
C VAL A 12 12.23 -25.24 -12.47
N PRO A 13 13.21 -24.78 -11.66
CA PRO A 13 12.91 -23.98 -10.49
C PRO A 13 12.13 -22.74 -10.94
N PRO A 14 11.04 -22.35 -10.25
CA PRO A 14 10.27 -21.19 -10.63
C PRO A 14 11.21 -19.99 -10.65
N SER A 15 11.36 -19.37 -11.81
CA SER A 15 12.12 -18.14 -11.95
C SER A 15 11.57 -17.12 -10.96
N LEU A 16 12.46 -16.41 -10.25
CA LEU A 16 12.16 -15.37 -9.24
C LEU A 16 11.14 -14.30 -9.69
N SER A 17 10.79 -14.25 -10.97
CA SER A 17 9.78 -13.40 -11.59
C SER A 17 8.32 -13.90 -11.48
N GLU A 18 8.05 -15.09 -10.92
CA GLU A 18 6.69 -15.68 -10.88
C GLU A 18 5.96 -15.60 -9.53
N GLN A 19 6.62 -15.18 -8.45
CA GLN A 19 5.97 -15.00 -7.15
C GLN A 19 5.72 -13.51 -6.90
N ILE A 20 4.68 -12.95 -7.56
CA ILE A 20 4.03 -11.79 -6.95
C ILE A 20 3.34 -12.33 -5.71
N ASP A 21 3.90 -12.01 -4.55
CA ASP A 21 3.32 -12.41 -3.27
C ASP A 21 1.85 -11.92 -3.23
N PRO A 22 0.86 -12.83 -3.11
CA PRO A 22 -0.56 -12.46 -3.06
C PRO A 22 -0.85 -11.44 -1.95
N VAL A 23 -0.01 -11.35 -0.91
CA VAL A 23 -0.10 -10.33 0.14
C VAL A 23 0.04 -8.91 -0.42
N LEU A 24 0.80 -8.71 -1.49
CA LEU A 24 0.94 -7.40 -2.14
C LEU A 24 -0.37 -6.88 -2.74
N ALA A 25 -1.30 -7.77 -3.08
CA ALA A 25 -2.64 -7.39 -3.54
C ALA A 25 -3.47 -6.72 -2.41
N HIS A 26 -3.14 -7.00 -1.15
CA HIS A 26 -3.84 -6.50 0.03
C HIS A 26 -3.13 -5.31 0.69
N LEU A 27 -2.08 -4.76 0.08
CA LEU A 27 -1.28 -3.70 0.68
C LEU A 27 -2.10 -2.44 1.02
N GLY A 28 -3.15 -2.14 0.23
CA GLY A 28 -4.09 -1.05 0.52
C GLY A 28 -4.86 -1.29 1.82
N GLU A 29 -5.45 -2.49 1.94
CA GLU A 29 -6.20 -2.92 3.13
C GLU A 29 -5.29 -2.95 4.37
N LEU A 30 -4.07 -3.50 4.25
CA LEU A 30 -3.11 -3.55 5.35
C LEU A 30 -2.75 -2.15 5.88
N ARG A 31 -2.61 -1.16 5.01
CA ARG A 31 -2.38 0.24 5.43
C ARG A 31 -3.56 0.80 6.21
N VAL A 32 -4.79 0.51 5.77
CA VAL A 32 -6.01 0.90 6.46
C VAL A 32 -6.06 0.26 7.85
N TRP A 33 -5.73 -1.03 7.96
CA TRP A 33 -5.68 -1.76 9.22
C TRP A 33 -4.64 -1.20 10.18
N VAL A 34 -3.45 -0.84 9.69
CA VAL A 34 -2.43 -0.20 10.52
C VAL A 34 -2.96 1.11 11.11
N VAL A 35 -3.57 1.97 10.30
CA VAL A 35 -4.10 3.25 10.78
C VAL A 35 -5.22 3.06 11.80
N TYR A 36 -6.24 2.26 11.48
CA TYR A 36 -7.33 2.01 12.44
C TYR A 36 -6.86 1.31 13.70
N GLY A 37 -5.94 0.35 13.59
CA GLY A 37 -5.38 -0.36 14.73
C GLY A 37 -4.76 0.60 15.74
N PHE A 38 -4.00 1.60 15.28
CA PHE A 38 -3.41 2.60 16.18
C PHE A 38 -4.37 3.71 16.61
N LEU A 39 -5.44 3.98 15.87
CA LEU A 39 -6.51 4.88 16.35
C LEU A 39 -7.33 4.22 17.47
N ILE A 40 -7.54 2.91 17.42
CA ILE A 40 -8.28 2.14 18.42
C ILE A 40 -7.39 1.83 19.63
N CYS A 41 -6.14 1.43 19.40
CA CYS A 41 -5.19 1.01 20.44
C CYS A 41 -3.94 1.92 20.45
N PRO A 42 -4.07 3.23 20.74
CA PRO A 42 -2.96 4.17 20.60
C PRO A 42 -1.83 3.94 21.61
N ASP A 43 -2.10 3.27 22.74
CA ASP A 43 -1.08 2.92 23.73
C ASP A 43 -0.02 1.94 23.18
N GLN A 44 -0.29 1.26 22.06
CA GLN A 44 0.70 0.45 21.37
C GLN A 44 1.83 1.28 20.74
N LEU A 45 1.64 2.60 20.58
CA LEU A 45 2.67 3.52 20.09
C LEU A 45 3.86 3.67 21.06
N ARG A 46 3.76 3.18 22.30
CA ARG A 46 4.93 3.06 23.20
C ARG A 46 6.03 2.21 22.60
N HIS A 47 5.68 1.26 21.74
CA HIS A 47 6.65 0.44 21.03
C HIS A 47 7.21 1.23 19.84
N LYS A 48 8.54 1.29 19.76
CA LYS A 48 9.22 2.08 18.74
C LYS A 48 8.90 1.56 17.33
N GLU A 49 8.91 0.25 17.14
CA GLU A 49 8.60 -0.41 15.87
C GLU A 49 7.15 -0.12 15.43
N ALA A 50 6.24 -0.02 16.38
CA ALA A 50 4.83 0.27 16.14
C ALA A 50 4.63 1.71 15.64
N SER A 51 5.30 2.68 16.29
CA SER A 51 5.27 4.07 15.84
C SER A 51 5.96 4.27 14.49
N GLU A 52 7.09 3.59 14.24
CA GLU A 52 7.77 3.59 12.95
C GLU A 52 6.89 2.99 11.83
N LEU A 53 6.19 1.88 12.11
CA LEU A 53 5.25 1.27 11.17
C LEU A 53 4.12 2.24 10.80
N LEU A 54 3.48 2.85 11.80
CA LEU A 54 2.42 3.83 11.57
C LEU A 54 2.93 5.02 10.74
N LEU A 55 4.05 5.61 11.15
CA LEU A 55 4.66 6.74 10.44
C LEU A 55 5.05 6.38 9.00
N GLY A 56 5.54 5.16 8.77
CA GLY A 56 5.82 4.62 7.45
C GLY A 56 4.57 4.55 6.56
N VAL A 57 3.45 4.07 7.10
CA VAL A 57 2.17 4.06 6.39
C VAL A 57 1.67 5.48 6.09
N LEU A 58 1.76 6.37 7.08
CA LEU A 58 1.29 7.75 6.98
C LEU A 58 2.05 8.55 5.91
N ARG A 59 3.32 8.24 5.62
CA ARG A 59 4.07 8.85 4.50
C ARG A 59 3.45 8.59 3.12
N HIS A 60 2.59 7.58 2.98
CA HIS A 60 1.96 7.19 1.72
C HIS A 60 0.44 7.42 1.70
N VAL A 61 -0.13 7.86 2.82
CA VAL A 61 -1.57 7.94 3.04
C VAL A 61 -1.91 9.27 3.67
N HIS A 62 -2.56 10.14 2.91
CA HIS A 62 -3.10 11.38 3.43
C HIS A 62 -4.59 11.28 3.79
N VAL A 63 -5.33 10.46 3.03
CA VAL A 63 -6.77 10.26 3.16
C VAL A 63 -7.07 8.77 3.05
N LEU A 64 -8.01 8.29 3.87
CA LEU A 64 -8.54 6.93 3.83
C LEU A 64 -10.05 6.95 3.64
N HIS A 65 -10.57 5.94 2.94
CA HIS A 65 -12.01 5.75 2.79
C HIS A 65 -12.56 5.00 4.01
N VAL A 66 -13.63 5.50 4.61
CA VAL A 66 -14.28 4.89 5.79
C VAL A 66 -15.52 4.09 5.40
N GLY A 67 -16.19 4.51 4.32
CA GLY A 67 -17.42 3.92 3.80
C GLY A 67 -18.32 5.00 3.19
N GLY A 68 -19.09 4.66 2.16
CA GLY A 68 -19.96 5.64 1.48
C GLY A 68 -19.16 6.79 0.87
N ALA A 69 -19.45 8.03 1.28
CA ALA A 69 -18.71 9.23 0.89
C ALA A 69 -17.75 9.74 1.99
N ASP A 70 -17.64 9.01 3.10
CA ASP A 70 -16.90 9.47 4.27
C ASP A 70 -15.41 9.16 4.15
N VAL A 71 -14.61 10.16 4.51
CA VAL A 71 -13.15 10.11 4.43
C VAL A 71 -12.53 10.41 5.79
N LEU A 72 -11.52 9.61 6.15
CA LEU A 72 -10.68 9.80 7.31
C LEU A 72 -9.41 10.54 6.90
N ARG A 73 -8.96 11.48 7.73
CA ARG A 73 -7.70 12.21 7.55
C ARG A 73 -6.74 11.83 8.68
N PRO A 74 -5.97 10.73 8.53
CA PRO A 74 -5.25 10.13 9.66
C PRO A 74 -4.30 11.08 10.37
N HIS A 75 -3.67 12.00 9.63
CA HIS A 75 -2.77 12.98 10.25
C HIS A 75 -3.49 13.98 11.13
N ALA A 76 -4.75 14.34 10.80
CA ALA A 76 -5.55 15.24 11.64
C ALA A 76 -6.01 14.52 12.91
N GLU A 77 -6.40 13.26 12.81
CA GLU A 77 -6.80 12.44 13.95
C GLU A 77 -5.66 12.19 14.94
N LEU A 78 -4.42 12.12 14.45
CA LEU A 78 -3.23 11.90 15.27
C LEU A 78 -2.56 13.21 15.75
N ASP A 79 -3.00 14.37 15.26
CA ASP A 79 -2.54 15.69 15.70
C ASP A 79 -3.30 16.14 16.95
N VAL A 80 -3.26 15.29 17.98
CA VAL A 80 -3.90 15.54 19.28
C VAL A 80 -2.97 16.33 20.20
N ASP A 81 -3.53 16.82 21.30
CA ASP A 81 -2.77 17.60 22.27
C ASP A 81 -1.64 16.80 22.93
N THR A 82 -0.60 17.51 23.38
CA THR A 82 0.60 16.91 23.98
C THR A 82 0.29 16.04 25.20
N LYS A 83 -0.79 16.32 25.96
CA LYS A 83 -1.13 15.51 27.14
C LYS A 83 -1.68 14.15 26.72
N THR A 84 -2.52 14.13 25.68
CA THR A 84 -3.04 12.89 25.10
C THR A 84 -1.91 12.05 24.50
N LEU A 85 -1.03 12.65 23.69
CA LEU A 85 0.14 11.93 23.14
C LEU A 85 1.07 11.42 24.24
N ALA A 86 1.27 12.16 25.33
CA ALA A 86 2.11 11.71 26.44
C ALA A 86 1.54 10.46 27.13
N ARG A 87 0.22 10.26 27.14
CA ARG A 87 -0.40 9.02 27.64
C ARG A 87 -0.09 7.83 26.73
N TRP A 88 -0.12 8.05 25.42
CA TRP A 88 0.13 7.02 24.42
C TRP A 88 1.61 6.66 24.31
N LEU A 89 2.52 7.63 24.36
CA LEU A 89 3.95 7.44 24.11
C LEU A 89 4.78 7.27 25.40
N GLY A 90 4.24 7.65 26.55
CA GLY A 90 4.88 7.47 27.87
C GLY A 90 6.00 8.46 28.21
N ASP A 91 6.64 9.10 27.21
CA ASP A 91 7.72 10.07 27.43
C ASP A 91 7.50 11.37 26.62
N LYS A 92 7.76 12.53 27.25
CA LYS A 92 7.73 13.85 26.63
C LYS A 92 8.72 13.99 25.46
N ASN A 93 9.87 13.33 25.51
CA ASN A 93 10.83 13.37 24.41
C ASN A 93 10.30 12.63 23.18
N GLU A 94 9.68 11.46 23.40
CA GLU A 94 9.05 10.69 22.34
C GLU A 94 7.86 11.43 21.73
N VAL A 95 7.06 12.15 22.54
CA VAL A 95 6.00 13.02 22.02
C VAL A 95 6.54 14.06 21.02
N LYS A 96 7.64 14.74 21.35
CA LYS A 96 8.23 15.74 20.45
C LYS A 96 8.74 15.11 19.15
N LYS A 97 9.42 13.96 19.25
CA LYS A 97 9.92 13.21 18.08
C LYS A 97 8.76 12.77 17.20
N PHE A 98 7.73 12.18 17.79
CA PHE A 98 6.55 11.70 17.08
C PHE A 98 5.81 12.84 16.37
N GLN A 99 5.60 13.98 17.04
CA GLN A 99 4.95 15.15 16.41
C GLN A 99 5.77 15.71 15.25
N ALA A 100 7.10 15.77 15.37
CA ALA A 100 7.97 16.18 14.26
C ALA A 100 7.88 15.19 13.10
N ALA A 101 7.96 13.89 13.38
CA ALA A 101 7.86 12.84 12.37
C ALA A 101 6.47 12.77 11.71
N LEU A 102 5.39 13.06 12.45
CA LEU A 102 4.03 13.13 11.92
C LEU A 102 3.88 14.28 10.91
N LYS A 103 4.47 15.45 11.20
CA LYS A 103 4.50 16.60 10.28
C LYS A 103 5.33 16.28 9.02
N GLU A 104 6.46 15.62 9.18
CA GLU A 104 7.27 15.14 8.06
C GLU A 104 6.50 14.13 7.21
N ALA A 105 5.86 13.14 7.84
CA ALA A 105 5.05 12.13 7.16
C ALA A 105 3.91 12.77 6.37
N ARG A 106 3.23 13.77 6.95
CA ARG A 106 2.21 14.57 6.25
C ARG A 106 2.76 15.29 5.02
N SER A 107 3.93 15.90 5.13
CA SER A 107 4.59 16.55 4.00
C SER A 107 4.94 15.53 2.90
N ALA A 108 5.47 14.36 3.27
CA ALA A 108 5.78 13.29 2.34
C ALA A 108 4.52 12.76 1.63
N ALA A 109 3.42 12.56 2.37
CA ALA A 109 2.15 12.10 1.82
C ALA A 109 1.57 13.08 0.79
N LEU A 110 1.72 14.38 1.01
CA LEU A 110 1.21 15.42 0.11
C LEU A 110 2.13 15.68 -1.09
N LYS A 111 3.46 15.60 -0.92
CA LYS A 111 4.42 16.03 -1.96
C LYS A 111 5.09 14.87 -2.68
N GLN A 112 5.49 13.83 -1.96
CA GLN A 112 6.27 12.72 -2.51
C GLN A 112 5.37 11.58 -2.97
N ALA A 113 4.34 11.22 -2.19
CA ALA A 113 3.46 10.12 -2.55
C ALA A 113 2.80 10.27 -3.93
N PRO A 114 2.32 11.47 -4.36
CA PRO A 114 1.77 11.63 -5.71
C PRO A 114 2.79 11.33 -6.81
N LEU A 115 4.05 11.72 -6.63
CA LEU A 115 5.14 11.47 -7.57
C LEU A 115 5.45 9.97 -7.66
N THR A 116 5.60 9.31 -6.51
CA THR A 116 5.84 7.86 -6.45
C THR A 116 4.68 7.09 -7.08
N ARG A 117 3.44 7.47 -6.78
CA ARG A 117 2.22 6.85 -7.35
C ARG A 117 2.11 7.06 -8.85
N SER A 118 2.53 8.23 -9.36
CA SER A 118 2.62 8.46 -10.80
C SER A 118 3.56 7.46 -11.48
N ALA A 119 4.75 7.23 -10.92
CA ALA A 119 5.69 6.24 -11.43
C ALA A 119 5.12 4.81 -11.37
N ILE A 120 4.41 4.45 -10.29
CA ILE A 120 3.73 3.15 -10.14
C ILE A 120 2.68 2.97 -11.24
N ARG A 121 1.82 3.97 -11.48
CA ARG A 121 0.81 3.91 -12.54
C ARG A 121 1.42 3.70 -13.92
N THR A 122 2.48 4.42 -14.26
CA THR A 122 3.21 4.24 -15.52
C THR A 122 3.78 2.82 -15.65
N SER A 123 4.33 2.27 -14.56
CA SER A 123 4.82 0.88 -14.53
C SER A 123 3.68 -0.12 -14.72
N LEU A 124 2.54 0.07 -14.07
CA LEU A 124 1.37 -0.80 -14.17
C LEU A 124 0.79 -0.80 -15.59
N VAL A 125 0.62 0.37 -16.21
CA VAL A 125 0.16 0.48 -17.61
C VAL A 125 1.08 -0.32 -18.54
N THR A 126 2.39 -0.17 -18.37
CA THR A 126 3.39 -0.91 -19.17
C THR A 126 3.29 -2.42 -18.96
N LYS A 127 3.14 -2.87 -17.71
CA LYS A 127 3.00 -4.30 -17.38
C LYS A 127 1.70 -4.90 -17.90
N LEU A 128 0.59 -4.17 -17.76
CA LEU A 128 -0.73 -4.59 -18.27
C LEU A 128 -0.74 -4.67 -19.79
N ALA A 129 -0.17 -3.70 -20.50
CA ALA A 129 -0.06 -3.73 -21.96
C ALA A 129 0.75 -4.95 -22.45
N ARG A 130 1.89 -5.24 -21.81
CA ARG A 130 2.70 -6.43 -22.13
C ARG A 130 1.94 -7.73 -21.87
N LEU A 131 1.21 -7.81 -20.76
CA LEU A 131 0.42 -8.99 -20.44
C LEU A 131 -0.75 -9.16 -21.43
N GLN A 132 -1.40 -8.08 -21.84
CA GLN A 132 -2.44 -8.09 -22.87
C GLN A 132 -1.91 -8.64 -24.19
N SER A 133 -0.79 -8.12 -24.70
CA SER A 133 -0.16 -8.63 -25.93
C SER A 133 0.17 -10.12 -25.82
N PHE A 134 0.79 -10.53 -24.70
CA PHE A 134 1.13 -11.94 -24.46
C PHE A 134 -0.09 -12.87 -24.45
N LEU A 135 -1.20 -12.43 -23.86
CA LEU A 135 -2.43 -13.21 -23.81
C LEU A 135 -3.15 -13.29 -25.17
N LEU A 136 -3.05 -12.24 -26.00
CA LEU A 136 -3.56 -12.25 -27.37
C LEU A 136 -2.75 -13.20 -28.27
N ASP A 137 -1.43 -13.21 -28.12
CA ASP A 137 -0.54 -14.08 -28.89
C ASP A 137 -0.65 -15.56 -28.47
N SER A 138 -1.00 -15.83 -27.21
CA SER A 138 -1.01 -17.18 -26.65
C SER A 138 -2.08 -17.35 -25.57
N PRO A 139 -3.38 -17.36 -25.93
CA PRO A 139 -4.49 -17.40 -24.97
C PRO A 139 -4.50 -18.66 -24.09
N ARG A 140 -3.94 -19.77 -24.58
CA ARG A 140 -3.81 -21.03 -23.83
C ARG A 140 -2.94 -20.90 -22.56
N ARG A 141 -2.10 -19.87 -22.47
CA ARG A 141 -1.22 -19.62 -21.32
C ARG A 141 -1.91 -18.81 -20.22
N LEU A 142 -3.19 -18.44 -20.39
CA LEU A 142 -3.96 -17.67 -19.41
C LEU A 142 -3.99 -18.35 -18.05
N CYS A 143 -4.29 -19.65 -17.97
CA CYS A 143 -4.40 -20.35 -16.69
C CYS A 143 -3.11 -20.27 -15.86
N ALA A 144 -1.95 -20.42 -16.50
CA ALA A 144 -0.65 -20.33 -15.82
C ALA A 144 -0.31 -18.91 -15.36
N LYS A 145 -0.86 -17.88 -16.02
CA LYS A 145 -0.61 -16.46 -15.70
C LYS A 145 -1.76 -15.77 -14.97
N LEU A 146 -2.81 -16.51 -14.63
CA LEU A 146 -3.99 -15.98 -13.96
C LEU A 146 -3.67 -15.30 -12.62
N PRO A 147 -2.80 -15.85 -11.75
CA PRO A 147 -2.46 -15.18 -10.49
C PRO A 147 -1.80 -13.80 -10.71
N VAL A 148 -0.90 -13.72 -11.70
CA VAL A 148 -0.23 -12.46 -12.07
C VAL A 148 -1.23 -11.46 -12.64
N LEU A 149 -2.14 -11.91 -13.50
CA LEU A 149 -3.20 -11.06 -14.04
C LEU A 149 -4.07 -10.48 -12.92
N VAL A 150 -4.55 -11.33 -12.00
CA VAL A 150 -5.37 -10.89 -10.85
C VAL A 150 -4.61 -9.91 -9.97
N ALA A 151 -3.34 -10.18 -9.67
CA ALA A 151 -2.51 -9.27 -8.87
C ALA A 151 -2.30 -7.91 -9.54
N LEU A 152 -2.06 -7.87 -10.86
CA LEU A 152 -1.92 -6.62 -11.61
C LEU A 152 -3.23 -5.84 -11.67
N LEU A 153 -4.36 -6.52 -11.86
CA LEU A 153 -5.69 -5.90 -11.83
C LEU A 153 -6.00 -5.33 -10.45
N ARG A 154 -5.69 -6.06 -9.38
CA ARG A 154 -5.84 -5.56 -8.00
C ARG A 154 -4.94 -4.36 -7.71
N ALA A 155 -3.69 -4.39 -8.15
CA ALA A 155 -2.79 -3.25 -8.02
C ALA A 155 -3.30 -2.03 -8.80
N ALA A 156 -3.82 -2.23 -10.01
CA ALA A 156 -4.41 -1.16 -10.80
C ALA A 156 -5.67 -0.59 -10.15
N GLN A 157 -6.56 -1.44 -9.65
CA GLN A 157 -7.74 -1.01 -8.88
C GLN A 157 -7.33 -0.16 -7.67
N ALA A 158 -6.38 -0.63 -6.85
CA ALA A 158 -5.92 0.09 -5.68
C ALA A 158 -5.29 1.46 -6.02
N GLU A 159 -4.60 1.58 -7.15
CA GLU A 159 -4.07 2.85 -7.64
C GLU A 159 -5.16 3.81 -8.13
N ILE A 160 -6.20 3.30 -8.80
CA ILE A 160 -7.35 4.10 -9.22
C ILE A 160 -8.10 4.62 -8.00
N GLU A 161 -8.43 3.74 -7.05
CA GLU A 161 -9.10 4.11 -5.79
C GLU A 161 -8.30 5.17 -5.02
N TRP A 162 -6.99 4.97 -4.91
CA TRP A 162 -6.11 5.96 -4.27
C TRP A 162 -6.16 7.30 -4.99
N TRP A 163 -6.09 7.31 -6.33
CA TRP A 163 -6.07 8.54 -7.12
C TRP A 163 -7.38 9.32 -7.02
N VAL A 164 -8.53 8.64 -7.15
CA VAL A 164 -9.86 9.27 -6.99
C VAL A 164 -9.96 9.92 -5.62
N LEU A 165 -9.67 9.18 -4.56
CA LEU A 165 -9.77 9.67 -3.19
C LEU A 165 -8.88 10.90 -2.92
N HIS A 166 -7.67 10.91 -3.47
CA HIS A 166 -6.70 11.99 -3.19
C HIS A 166 -6.89 13.22 -4.08
N THR A 167 -7.49 13.08 -5.27
CA THR A 167 -7.85 14.22 -6.12
C THR A 167 -9.08 14.94 -5.59
N GLU A 168 -10.14 14.20 -5.26
CA GLU A 168 -11.35 14.76 -4.63
C GLU A 168 -11.05 15.47 -3.31
N ALA A 169 -10.18 14.88 -2.47
CA ALA A 169 -9.78 15.49 -1.22
C ALA A 169 -8.94 16.76 -1.39
N SER A 170 -8.20 16.88 -2.49
CA SER A 170 -7.43 18.08 -2.82
C SER A 170 -8.34 19.21 -3.30
N ASP A 171 -9.36 18.90 -4.10
CA ASP A 171 -10.35 19.86 -4.60
C ASP A 171 -11.26 20.38 -3.47
N GLY A 172 -11.55 19.55 -2.47
CA GLY A 172 -12.27 19.95 -1.25
C GLY A 172 -11.54 20.98 -0.38
N SER A 173 -10.24 21.23 -0.60
CA SER A 173 -9.49 22.29 0.08
C SER A 173 -9.72 23.69 -0.53
N LEU A 174 -10.34 23.79 -1.71
CA LEU A 174 -10.71 25.07 -2.35
C LEU A 174 -12.10 25.58 -1.93
N LYS A 175 -12.80 24.86 -1.06
CA LYS A 175 -14.12 25.23 -0.52
C LYS A 175 -14.12 25.19 1.01
N LYS A 176 -13.32 26.04 1.64
CA LYS A 176 -13.54 26.52 3.02
C LYS A 176 -13.14 27.98 3.11
#